data_AF-A0AA41ERH8-F1
#
_entry.id   AF-A0AA41ERH8-F1
#
_cell.length_a   1.000
_cell.length_b   1.000
_cell.length_c   1.000
_cell.angle_alpha   90.00
_cell.angle_beta   90.00
_cell.angle_gamma   90.00
#
_symmetry.space_group_name_H-M   'P 1'
#
loop_
_entity.id
_entity.type
_entity.pdbx_description
1 polymer ?
#
loop_
_entity_poly.entity_id
_entity_poly.type
_entity_poly.pdbx_seq_one_letter_code
_entity_poly.pdbx_strand_id
1 'polypeptide(L)'
;MFIYITYDKDGFITAYQNTEADGFTKVFILDSWITQFAQHSDKFRYDTDKRVVLNPGNLLELSLDELNTKYSDVLKTSQQAVNSATTLAQQQTVSATSINQLQQSITALALSQSAKGTA
;
A
#
# COMPACT_ATOMS: atom_id res chain seq x y z
N MET A 1 -21.03 -14.70 -22.23
CA MET A 1 -20.36 -15.72 -23.08
C MET A 1 -20.54 -17.14 -22.52
N PHE A 2 -20.74 -18.17 -23.36
CA PHE A 2 -20.67 -19.57 -22.93
C PHE A 2 -19.27 -20.15 -23.10
N ILE A 3 -18.80 -20.89 -22.10
CA ILE A 3 -17.53 -21.63 -22.11
C ILE A 3 -17.72 -23.00 -21.44
N TYR A 4 -16.70 -23.84 -21.50
CA TYR A 4 -16.67 -25.15 -20.88
C TYR A 4 -15.60 -25.14 -19.79
N ILE A 5 -15.91 -25.60 -18.57
CA ILE A 5 -15.00 -25.59 -17.41
C ILE A 5 -14.84 -26.96 -16.75
N THR A 6 -13.72 -27.19 -16.09
CA THR A 6 -13.58 -28.20 -15.02
C THR A 6 -13.50 -27.50 -13.68
N TYR A 7 -13.85 -28.20 -12.60
CA TYR A 7 -13.78 -27.66 -11.25
C TYR A 7 -13.42 -28.75 -10.22
N ASP A 8 -12.90 -28.32 -9.07
CA ASP A 8 -12.56 -29.22 -7.97
C ASP A 8 -13.76 -29.53 -7.06
N LYS A 9 -13.51 -30.25 -5.96
CA LYS A 9 -14.56 -30.65 -5.00
C LYS A 9 -15.25 -29.48 -4.30
N ASP A 10 -14.56 -28.35 -4.19
CA ASP A 10 -15.08 -27.12 -3.59
C ASP A 10 -15.70 -26.20 -4.65
N GLY A 11 -15.69 -26.62 -5.91
CA GLY A 11 -16.25 -25.92 -7.05
C GLY A 11 -15.30 -24.87 -7.64
N PHE A 12 -14.04 -24.76 -7.22
CA PHE A 12 -13.09 -23.84 -7.86
C PHE A 12 -12.75 -24.31 -9.26
N ILE A 13 -12.72 -23.38 -10.21
CA ILE A 13 -12.47 -23.69 -11.61
C ILE A 13 -11.00 -24.08 -11.79
N THR A 14 -10.74 -25.22 -12.41
CA THR A 14 -9.39 -25.78 -12.59
C THR A 14 -8.89 -25.70 -14.03
N ALA A 15 -9.80 -25.67 -15.00
CA ALA A 15 -9.50 -25.44 -16.41
C ALA A 15 -10.72 -24.88 -17.13
N TYR A 16 -10.50 -24.23 -18.28
CA TYR A 16 -11.57 -23.80 -19.17
C TYR A 16 -11.16 -23.89 -20.64
N GLN A 17 -12.15 -24.03 -21.52
CA GLN A 17 -11.98 -24.04 -22.97
C GLN A 17 -13.25 -23.57 -23.69
N ASN A 18 -13.10 -23.19 -24.96
CA ASN A 18 -14.19 -22.66 -25.78
C ASN A 18 -14.96 -23.73 -26.55
N THR A 19 -14.43 -24.96 -26.59
CA THR A 19 -15.01 -26.10 -27.29
C THR A 19 -15.50 -27.15 -26.31
N GLU A 20 -16.48 -27.94 -26.71
CA GLU A 20 -16.96 -29.06 -25.91
C GLU A 20 -15.88 -30.14 -25.79
N ALA A 21 -15.71 -30.69 -24.60
CA ALA A 21 -14.88 -31.87 -24.36
C ALA A 21 -15.43 -32.66 -23.17
N ASP A 22 -15.05 -33.94 -23.13
CA ASP A 22 -15.42 -34.83 -22.04
C ASP A 22 -14.87 -34.33 -20.70
N GLY A 23 -15.68 -34.47 -19.65
CA GLY A 23 -15.37 -33.97 -18.31
C GLY A 23 -15.55 -32.46 -18.09
N PHE A 24 -15.87 -31.67 -19.12
CA PHE A 24 -16.14 -30.24 -18.97
C PHE A 24 -17.63 -29.91 -18.86
N THR A 25 -17.96 -28.96 -17.98
CA THR A 25 -19.31 -28.43 -17.78
C THR A 25 -19.48 -27.10 -18.52
N LYS A 26 -20.54 -27.00 -19.32
CA LYS A 26 -20.90 -25.75 -20.02
C LYS A 26 -21.47 -24.73 -19.03
N VAL A 27 -20.90 -23.53 -19.00
CA VAL A 27 -21.30 -22.44 -18.10
C VAL A 27 -21.39 -21.11 -18.83
N PHE A 28 -22.12 -20.16 -18.24
CA PHE A 28 -22.23 -18.80 -18.73
C PHE A 28 -21.40 -17.83 -17.86
N ILE A 29 -20.57 -17.03 -18.51
CA ILE A 29 -19.78 -15.95 -17.91
C ILE A 29 -20.34 -14.61 -18.37
N LEU A 30 -20.56 -13.68 -17.43
CA LEU A 30 -20.97 -12.32 -17.75
C LEU A 30 -19.85 -11.56 -18.45
N ASP A 31 -20.20 -10.70 -19.40
CA ASP A 31 -19.21 -9.96 -20.20
C ASP A 31 -18.33 -9.06 -19.32
N SER A 32 -18.89 -8.49 -18.25
CA SER A 32 -18.16 -7.71 -17.24
C SER A 32 -17.11 -8.51 -16.47
N TRP A 33 -17.16 -9.84 -16.52
CA TRP A 33 -16.24 -10.72 -15.80
C TRP A 33 -15.18 -11.35 -16.70
N ILE A 34 -15.27 -11.21 -18.03
CA ILE A 34 -14.40 -11.94 -18.97
C ILE A 34 -12.92 -11.65 -18.72
N THR A 35 -12.54 -10.38 -18.56
CA THR A 35 -11.14 -10.00 -18.31
C THR A 35 -10.61 -10.60 -17.01
N GLN A 36 -11.39 -10.49 -15.93
CA GLN A 36 -11.02 -11.05 -14.62
C GLN A 36 -10.95 -12.57 -14.65
N PHE A 37 -11.91 -13.21 -15.34
CA PHE A 37 -11.95 -14.66 -15.51
C PHE A 37 -10.74 -15.15 -16.29
N ALA A 38 -10.35 -14.48 -17.38
CA ALA A 38 -9.19 -14.88 -18.17
C ALA A 38 -7.86 -14.79 -17.36
N GLN A 39 -7.76 -13.81 -16.45
CA GLN A 39 -6.57 -13.60 -15.62
C GLN A 39 -6.53 -14.47 -14.36
N HIS A 40 -7.70 -14.77 -13.78
CA HIS A 40 -7.83 -15.37 -12.45
C HIS A 40 -8.93 -16.43 -12.41
N SER A 41 -9.05 -17.26 -13.45
CA SER A 41 -10.11 -18.28 -13.54
C SER A 41 -10.16 -19.19 -12.30
N ASP A 42 -9.01 -19.47 -11.70
CA ASP A 42 -8.85 -20.29 -10.49
C ASP A 42 -9.52 -19.69 -9.24
N LYS A 43 -9.90 -18.41 -9.27
CA LYS A 43 -10.61 -17.74 -8.18
C LYS A 43 -12.12 -17.76 -8.33
N PHE A 44 -12.63 -18.11 -9.51
CA PHE A 44 -14.05 -18.29 -9.75
C PHE A 44 -14.49 -19.68 -9.28
N ARG A 45 -15.73 -19.77 -8.82
CA ARG A 45 -16.35 -21.03 -8.39
C ARG A 45 -17.57 -21.36 -9.23
N TYR A 46 -17.83 -22.63 -9.46
CA TYR A 46 -19.07 -23.13 -10.02
C TYR A 46 -19.96 -23.67 -8.89
N ASP A 47 -21.15 -23.10 -8.75
CA ASP A 47 -22.20 -23.59 -7.87
C ASP A 47 -22.99 -24.67 -8.62
N THR A 48 -22.81 -25.94 -8.25
CA THR A 48 -23.43 -27.08 -8.94
C THR A 48 -24.95 -27.13 -8.75
N ASP A 49 -25.45 -26.62 -7.62
CA ASP A 49 -26.87 -26.65 -7.28
C ASP A 49 -27.63 -25.60 -8.09
N LYS A 50 -27.06 -24.40 -8.17
CA LYS A 50 -27.65 -23.28 -8.91
C LYS A 50 -27.24 -23.26 -10.38
N ARG A 51 -26.23 -24.05 -10.76
CA ARG A 51 -25.64 -24.11 -12.11
C ARG A 51 -25.16 -22.74 -12.61
N VAL A 52 -24.48 -22.00 -11.73
CA VAL A 52 -23.96 -20.65 -12.03
C VAL A 52 -22.50 -20.53 -11.63
N VAL A 53 -21.79 -19.63 -12.31
CA VAL A 53 -20.43 -19.22 -11.91
C VAL A 53 -20.54 -18.06 -10.92
N LEU A 54 -19.82 -18.18 -9.80
CA LEU A 54 -19.69 -17.19 -8.75
C LEU A 54 -18.38 -16.41 -8.95
N ASN A 55 -18.51 -15.10 -9.09
CA ASN A 55 -17.37 -14.19 -9.09
C ASN A 55 -16.90 -13.96 -7.64
N PRO A 56 -15.59 -14.08 -7.34
CA PRO A 56 -15.03 -13.80 -6.00
C PRO A 56 -15.22 -12.34 -5.53
N GLY A 57 -15.46 -11.40 -6.44
CA GLY A 57 -15.83 -10.00 -6.17
C GLY A 57 -14.71 -9.09 -5.65
N ASN A 58 -13.64 -9.66 -5.09
CA ASN A 58 -12.53 -8.95 -4.46
C ASN A 58 -11.18 -9.18 -5.16
N LEU A 59 -11.18 -9.50 -6.46
CA LEU A 59 -9.94 -9.61 -7.21
C LEU A 59 -9.33 -8.23 -7.33
N LEU A 60 -8.11 -8.10 -6.81
CA LEU A 60 -7.31 -6.90 -6.97
C LEU A 60 -7.03 -6.71 -8.46
N GLU A 61 -7.74 -5.79 -9.10
CA GLU A 61 -7.28 -5.18 -10.34
C GLU A 61 -6.09 -4.30 -9.97
N LEU A 62 -4.89 -4.89 -9.89
CA LEU A 62 -3.66 -4.14 -9.77
C LEU A 62 -3.00 -4.13 -11.14
N SER A 63 -3.23 -3.06 -11.89
CA SER A 63 -2.39 -2.80 -13.05
C SER A 63 -0.95 -2.48 -12.59
N LEU A 64 0.04 -2.81 -13.44
CA LEU A 64 1.43 -2.43 -13.20
C LEU A 64 1.58 -0.91 -13.02
N ASP A 65 0.75 -0.13 -13.71
CA ASP A 65 0.73 1.33 -13.64
C ASP A 65 0.23 1.83 -12.27
N GLU A 66 -0.83 1.23 -11.72
CA GLU A 66 -1.31 1.54 -10.37
C GLU A 66 -0.29 1.15 -9.30
N LEU A 67 0.37 0.01 -9.46
CA LEU A 67 1.43 -0.40 -8.54
C LEU A 67 2.61 0.59 -8.58
N ASN A 68 3.02 1.00 -9.79
CA ASN A 68 4.11 1.95 -9.99
C ASN A 68 3.77 3.35 -9.43
N THR A 69 2.51 3.77 -9.58
CA THR A 69 2.01 5.03 -9.02
C THR A 69 2.03 5.00 -7.50
N LYS A 70 1.47 3.94 -6.89
CA LYS A 70 1.47 3.76 -5.42
C LYS A 70 2.89 3.71 -4.85
N TYR A 71 3.80 3.02 -5.54
CA TYR A 71 5.21 2.97 -5.14
C TYR A 71 5.86 4.35 -5.18
N SER A 72 5.61 5.12 -6.25
CA SER A 72 6.12 6.50 -6.40
C SER A 72 5.60 7.44 -5.31
N ASP A 73 4.32 7.31 -4.92
CA ASP A 73 3.72 8.10 -3.84
C ASP A 73 4.34 7.78 -2.47
N VAL A 74 4.58 6.50 -2.19
CA VAL A 74 5.28 6.07 -0.96
C VAL A 74 6.70 6.59 -0.93
N LEU A 75 7.43 6.55 -2.05
CA LEU A 75 8.78 7.09 -2.16
C LEU A 75 8.80 8.61 -1.88
N LYS A 76 7.87 9.35 -2.48
CA LYS A 76 7.72 10.80 -2.28
C LYS A 76 7.40 11.15 -0.82
N THR A 77 6.47 10.43 -0.20
CA THR A 77 6.09 10.62 1.20
C THR A 77 7.27 10.33 2.14
N SER A 78 8.02 9.26 1.85
CA SER A 78 9.22 8.90 2.62
C SER A 78 10.29 9.99 2.52
N GLN A 79 10.51 10.56 1.34
CA GLN A 79 11.46 11.66 1.15
C GLN A 79 11.03 12.92 1.93
N GLN A 80 9.73 13.25 1.95
CA GLN A 80 9.22 14.38 2.73
C GLN A 80 9.41 14.18 4.24
N ALA A 81 9.20 12.95 4.74
CA ALA A 81 9.43 12.61 6.14
C ALA A 81 10.91 12.77 6.52
N VAL A 82 11.84 12.28 5.70
CA VAL A 82 13.30 12.42 5.92
C VAL A 82 13.72 13.89 5.93
N ASN A 83 13.20 14.69 4.99
CA ASN A 83 13.52 16.12 4.94
C ASN A 83 13.00 16.85 6.19
N SER A 84 11.77 16.53 6.62
CA SER A 84 11.17 17.14 7.82
C SER A 84 11.93 16.77 9.10
N ALA A 85 12.34 15.51 9.24
CA ALA A 85 13.17 15.06 10.36
C ALA A 85 14.54 15.76 10.36
N THR A 86 15.13 15.95 9.18
CA THR A 86 16.40 16.68 9.02
C THR A 86 16.26 18.15 9.45
N THR A 87 15.20 18.83 9.01
CA THR A 87 14.91 20.21 9.43
C THR A 87 14.72 20.31 10.94
N LEU A 88 14.00 19.36 11.55
CA LEU A 88 13.81 19.34 13.00
C LEU A 88 15.14 19.16 13.75
N ALA A 89 16.00 18.26 13.28
CA ALA A 89 17.33 18.05 13.85
C ALA A 89 18.19 19.32 13.78
N GLN A 90 18.17 20.02 12.64
CA GLN A 90 18.87 21.31 12.48
C GLN A 90 18.36 22.37 13.45
N GLN A 91 17.03 22.47 13.63
CA GLN A 91 16.43 23.41 14.59
C GLN A 91 16.82 23.09 16.04
N GLN A 92 16.91 21.81 16.40
CA GLN A 92 17.38 21.40 17.73
C GLN A 92 18.84 21.80 17.97
N THR A 93 19.72 21.64 16.97
CA THR A 93 21.11 22.10 17.08
C THR A 93 21.20 23.61 17.31
N VAL A 94 20.49 24.42 16.51
CA VAL A 94 20.45 25.88 16.66
C VAL A 94 19.93 26.30 18.03
N SER A 95 18.89 25.62 18.52
CA SER A 95 18.31 25.87 19.85
C SER A 95 19.31 25.56 20.96
N ALA A 96 20.01 24.42 20.90
CA ALA A 96 21.03 24.05 21.87
C ALA A 96 22.20 25.04 21.91
N THR A 97 22.65 25.53 20.74
CA THR A 97 23.66 26.59 20.67
C THR A 97 23.19 27.89 21.31
N SER A 98 21.94 28.29 21.03
CA SER A 98 21.35 29.52 21.58
C SER A 98 21.21 29.45 23.11
N ILE A 99 20.78 28.30 23.64
CA ILE A 99 20.69 28.05 25.09
C ILE A 99 22.07 28.16 25.75
N ASN A 100 23.11 27.57 25.15
CA ASN A 100 24.47 27.67 25.66
C ASN A 100 24.97 29.12 25.70
N GLN A 101 24.71 29.91 24.65
CA GLN A 101 25.08 31.33 24.60
C GLN A 101 24.35 32.16 25.68
N LEU A 102 23.06 31.88 25.89
CA LEU A 102 22.28 32.51 26.95
C LEU A 102 22.86 32.18 28.33
N GLN A 103 23.21 30.92 28.58
CA GLN A 103 23.82 30.49 29.83
C GLN A 103 25.13 31.23 30.10
N GLN A 104 26.02 31.31 29.11
CA GLN A 104 27.29 32.04 29.21
C GLN A 104 27.07 33.53 29.52
N SER A 105 26.08 34.16 28.86
CA SER A 105 25.73 35.56 29.08
C SER A 105 25.21 35.82 30.50
N ILE A 106 24.36 34.92 31.02
CA ILE A 106 23.86 34.99 32.41
C ILE A 106 25.01 34.84 33.40
N THR A 107 25.92 33.87 33.19
CA THR A 107 27.09 33.69 34.05
C THR A 107 27.99 34.92 34.05
N ALA A 108 28.28 35.51 32.89
CA ALA A 108 29.07 36.72 32.78
C ALA A 108 28.41 37.91 33.50
N LEU A 109 27.10 38.08 33.36
CA LEU A 109 26.35 39.12 34.07
C LEU A 109 26.42 38.91 35.59
N ALA A 110 26.20 37.69 36.08
CA ALA A 110 26.28 37.38 37.50
C ALA A 110 27.67 37.72 38.08
N LEU A 111 28.74 37.31 37.39
CA LEU A 111 30.12 37.64 37.77
C LEU A 111 30.37 39.16 37.82
N SER A 112 29.87 39.90 36.83
CA SER A 112 30.03 41.37 36.78
C SER A 112 29.32 42.08 37.93
N GLN A 113 28.16 41.57 38.37
CA GLN A 113 27.40 42.14 39.49
C GLN A 113 28.06 41.81 40.83
N SER A 114 28.59 40.60 40.99
CA SER A 114 29.36 40.23 42.19
C SER A 114 30.61 41.12 42.36
N ALA A 115 31.31 41.43 41.27
CA ALA A 115 32.49 42.31 41.33
C ALA A 115 32.16 43.77 41.69
N LYS A 116 30.97 44.27 41.34
CA LYS A 116 30.52 45.63 41.70
C LYS A 116 30.10 45.76 43.17
N GLY A 117 29.70 44.68 43.82
CA GLY A 117 29.29 44.69 45.24
C GLY A 117 30.44 44.63 46.24
N THR A 118 31.67 44.42 45.77
CA THR A 118 32.88 44.30 46.60
C THR A 118 33.78 45.54 46.60
N ALA A 119 33.35 46.64 45.95
CA ALA A 119 34.03 47.93 45.91
C ALA A 119 33.24 48.97 46.73
#